data_AF-A0A8T9C192-F1
#
_entry.id   AF-A0A8T9C192-F1
#
_cell.length_a   1.000
_cell.length_b   1.000
_cell.length_c   1.000
_cell.angle_alpha   90.00
_cell.angle_beta   90.00
_cell.angle_gamma   90.00
#
_symmetry.space_group_name_H-M   'P 1'
#
loop_
_entity.id
_entity.type
_entity.pdbx_description
1 polymer ?
#
loop_
_entity_poly.entity_id
_entity_poly.type
_entity_poly.pdbx_seq_one_letter_code
_entity_poly.pdbx_strand_id
1 'polypeptide(L)'
;MLQSIKSLFSQPSAPVLTGDEVSITALIIPADGTSPRLATLTTTLVFSDGHMGSDMHYWPDMRPFWGSGIPWQYRDMVRVDITDSDIPRLNGCYWGFKSFALHDLPLNKHVAHGICGDACIVKMAPHRYGERGHRIIRLQGREFTDYRNELGRYMVYDDVLPEILGTGVWREVLGKLAEV
;
A
#
# COMPACT_ATOMS: atom_id res chain seq x y z
N MET A 1 43.20 -36.03 -4.59
CA MET A 1 43.35 -34.66 -5.11
C MET A 1 41.96 -34.17 -5.48
N LEU A 2 41.55 -33.05 -4.87
CA LEU A 2 40.37 -32.21 -5.12
C LEU A 2 38.96 -32.73 -4.79
N GLN A 3 38.40 -32.03 -3.80
CA GLN A 3 37.03 -32.02 -3.27
C GLN A 3 36.02 -31.50 -4.29
N SER A 4 34.76 -31.88 -4.17
CA SER A 4 33.67 -31.01 -4.59
C SER A 4 32.50 -31.11 -3.62
N ILE A 5 32.51 -30.23 -2.62
CA ILE A 5 31.33 -29.86 -1.84
C ILE A 5 30.42 -29.08 -2.79
N LYS A 6 29.37 -29.72 -3.29
CA LYS A 6 28.23 -29.06 -3.96
C LYS A 6 26.95 -29.43 -3.22
N SER A 7 26.88 -29.06 -1.96
CA SER A 7 25.64 -29.04 -1.19
C SER A 7 25.73 -27.86 -0.23
N LEU A 8 24.71 -27.01 -0.23
CA LEU A 8 24.44 -25.81 0.60
C LEU A 8 24.09 -24.53 -0.20
N PHE A 9 23.45 -24.65 -1.37
CA PHE A 9 22.61 -23.56 -1.89
C PHE A 9 21.36 -24.12 -2.56
N SER A 10 20.60 -24.94 -1.84
CA SER A 10 19.16 -24.98 -2.10
C SER A 10 18.61 -23.69 -1.49
N GLN A 11 18.60 -22.60 -2.26
CA GLN A 11 17.71 -21.50 -1.93
C GLN A 11 16.31 -22.11 -1.79
N PRO A 12 15.54 -21.83 -0.72
CA PRO A 12 14.11 -22.08 -0.80
C PRO A 12 13.65 -21.32 -2.03
N SER A 13 13.08 -22.05 -3.00
CA SER A 13 12.50 -21.47 -4.20
C SER A 13 11.67 -20.28 -3.76
N ALA A 14 12.00 -19.09 -4.29
CA ALA A 14 11.11 -17.95 -4.11
C ALA A 14 9.72 -18.43 -4.53
N PRO A 15 8.66 -18.14 -3.75
CA PRO A 15 7.31 -18.48 -4.18
C PRO A 15 7.13 -17.88 -5.58
N VAL A 16 6.85 -18.73 -6.55
CA VAL A 16 6.43 -18.29 -7.87
C VAL A 16 5.09 -17.61 -7.62
N LEU A 17 5.08 -16.28 -7.58
CA LEU A 17 3.84 -15.53 -7.68
C LEU A 17 3.42 -15.66 -9.15
N THR A 18 2.67 -16.72 -9.45
CA THR A 18 1.67 -16.67 -10.51
C THR A 18 0.87 -15.39 -10.31
N GLY A 19 0.46 -14.72 -11.40
CA GLY A 19 -0.24 -13.44 -11.39
C GLY A 19 -1.63 -13.49 -10.74
N ASP A 20 -1.68 -13.90 -9.48
CA ASP A 20 -2.87 -13.98 -8.66
C ASP A 20 -3.07 -12.60 -8.02
N GLU A 21 -4.14 -11.94 -8.41
CA GLU A 21 -4.64 -10.74 -7.75
C GLU A 21 -4.74 -11.00 -6.24
N VAL A 22 -3.89 -10.36 -5.45
CA VAL A 22 -3.92 -10.51 -4.00
C VAL A 22 -5.09 -9.70 -3.46
N SER A 23 -5.95 -10.36 -2.68
CA SER A 23 -7.02 -9.70 -1.94
C SER A 23 -6.49 -9.19 -0.59
N ILE A 24 -6.83 -7.95 -0.25
CA ILE A 24 -6.38 -7.25 0.95
C ILE A 24 -7.56 -6.59 1.65
N THR A 25 -7.50 -6.49 2.97
CA THR A 25 -8.46 -5.68 3.72
C THR A 25 -7.96 -4.24 3.81
N ALA A 26 -8.64 -3.34 3.10
CA ALA A 26 -8.37 -1.91 3.09
C ALA A 26 -9.41 -1.15 3.92
N LEU A 27 -9.05 0.03 4.40
CA LEU A 27 -9.97 1.01 4.97
C LEU A 27 -10.39 2.00 3.88
N ILE A 28 -11.68 2.06 3.59
CA ILE A 28 -12.29 3.00 2.65
C ILE A 28 -12.86 4.18 3.44
N ILE A 29 -12.55 5.39 2.97
CA ILE A 29 -13.11 6.66 3.46
C ILE A 29 -14.05 7.23 2.38
N PRO A 30 -15.37 7.02 2.50
CA PRO A 30 -16.33 7.44 1.48
C PRO A 30 -16.37 8.96 1.27
N ALA A 31 -16.39 9.40 0.02
CA ALA A 31 -16.41 10.81 -0.34
C ALA A 31 -17.67 11.53 0.15
N ASP A 32 -18.78 10.80 0.23
CA ASP A 32 -20.10 11.32 0.57
C ASP A 32 -20.25 11.74 2.04
N GLY A 33 -19.23 11.49 2.87
CA GLY A 33 -19.21 11.82 4.30
C GLY A 33 -19.77 10.71 5.19
N THR A 34 -20.16 9.56 4.63
CA THR A 34 -20.55 8.40 5.44
C THR A 34 -19.35 7.81 6.19
N SER A 35 -19.64 7.00 7.21
CA SER A 35 -18.62 6.46 8.10
C SER A 35 -17.58 5.62 7.34
N PRO A 36 -16.29 5.77 7.66
CA PRO A 36 -15.25 4.87 7.19
C PRO A 36 -15.57 3.40 7.45
N ARG A 37 -15.15 2.53 6.52
CA ARG A 37 -15.44 1.09 6.59
C ARG A 37 -14.30 0.26 6.02
N LEU A 38 -14.14 -0.96 6.53
CA LEU A 38 -13.25 -1.93 5.91
C LEU A 38 -13.91 -2.52 4.66
N ALA A 39 -13.09 -2.77 3.63
CA ALA A 39 -13.50 -3.46 2.42
C ALA A 39 -12.37 -4.38 1.94
N THR A 40 -12.74 -5.53 1.39
CA THR A 40 -11.79 -6.39 0.67
C THR A 40 -11.61 -5.86 -0.73
N LEU A 41 -10.36 -5.58 -1.11
CA LEU A 41 -9.98 -5.13 -2.45
C LEU A 41 -9.00 -6.12 -3.05
N THR A 42 -9.09 -6.35 -4.36
CA THR A 42 -7.99 -6.95 -5.12
C THR A 42 -6.92 -5.90 -5.38
N THR A 43 -5.71 -6.36 -5.69
CA THR A 43 -4.60 -5.50 -6.11
C THR A 43 -4.42 -5.63 -7.61
N THR A 44 -4.05 -4.52 -8.27
CA THR A 44 -3.87 -4.49 -9.72
C THR A 44 -2.51 -3.92 -10.09
N LEU A 45 -1.93 -4.46 -11.17
CA LEU A 45 -0.65 -4.02 -11.70
C LEU A 45 -0.80 -2.64 -12.36
N VAL A 46 -0.05 -1.65 -11.90
CA VAL A 46 -0.07 -0.27 -12.41
C VAL A 46 1.20 0.13 -13.16
N PHE A 47 2.21 -0.74 -13.21
CA PHE A 47 3.48 -0.47 -13.88
C PHE A 47 3.30 -0.09 -15.37
N SER A 48 2.29 -0.64 -16.03
CA SER A 48 1.96 -0.36 -17.43
C SER A 48 1.07 0.86 -17.65
N ASP A 49 0.56 1.51 -16.59
CA ASP A 49 -0.43 2.60 -16.70
C ASP A 49 0.21 3.96 -17.10
N GLY A 50 1.48 3.96 -17.50
CA GLY A 50 2.18 5.16 -17.99
C GLY A 50 2.53 6.21 -16.93
N HIS A 51 2.17 5.97 -15.67
CA HIS A 51 2.55 6.83 -14.54
C HIS A 51 3.97 6.47 -14.08
N MET A 52 4.97 7.06 -14.74
CA MET A 52 6.36 7.00 -14.29
C MET A 52 6.50 7.78 -12.97
N GLY A 53 6.72 7.08 -11.86
CA GLY A 53 7.03 7.74 -10.59
C GLY A 53 6.78 6.90 -9.35
N SER A 54 5.87 5.91 -9.40
CA SER A 54 5.70 5.00 -8.28
C SER A 54 6.67 3.82 -8.42
N ASP A 55 7.59 3.69 -7.46
CA ASP A 55 8.40 2.47 -7.25
C ASP A 55 7.51 1.23 -6.92
N MET A 56 6.19 1.42 -6.87
CA MET A 56 5.16 0.45 -6.52
C MET A 56 4.45 -0.10 -7.75
N HIS A 57 4.50 -1.42 -7.93
CA HIS A 57 3.90 -2.07 -9.09
C HIS A 57 2.44 -2.46 -8.90
N TYR A 58 2.02 -2.76 -7.68
CA TYR A 58 0.65 -3.19 -7.37
C TYR A 58 -0.01 -2.18 -6.45
N TRP A 59 -1.22 -1.74 -6.80
CA TRP A 59 -2.03 -0.84 -6.00
C TRP A 59 -3.34 -1.53 -5.63
N PRO A 60 -4.02 -1.14 -4.53
CA PRO A 60 -5.39 -1.53 -4.29
C PRO A 60 -6.26 -1.07 -5.47
N ASP A 61 -7.07 -1.97 -6.03
CA ASP A 61 -7.92 -1.66 -7.16
C ASP A 61 -9.09 -0.76 -6.75
N MET A 62 -8.92 0.54 -6.98
CA MET A 62 -9.93 1.56 -6.68
C MET A 62 -10.84 1.88 -7.87
N ARG A 63 -10.70 1.17 -9.01
CA ARG A 63 -11.57 1.37 -10.17
C ARG A 63 -13.07 1.15 -9.88
N PRO A 64 -13.48 0.25 -8.96
CA PRO A 64 -14.89 0.17 -8.55
C PRO A 64 -15.44 1.44 -7.87
N PHE A 65 -14.57 2.30 -7.34
CA PHE A 65 -14.95 3.53 -6.62
C PHE A 65 -14.73 4.78 -7.46
N TRP A 66 -13.67 4.81 -8.27
CA TRP A 66 -13.27 5.97 -9.07
C TRP A 66 -13.65 5.84 -10.55
N GLY A 67 -13.99 4.64 -11.01
CA GLY A 67 -14.04 4.29 -12.42
C GLY A 67 -12.64 4.01 -12.99
N SER A 68 -12.57 3.50 -14.21
CA SER A 68 -11.32 3.18 -14.91
C SER A 68 -10.74 4.34 -15.77
N GLY A 69 -11.39 5.51 -15.73
CA GLY A 69 -11.06 6.68 -16.55
C GLY A 69 -10.05 7.63 -15.91
N ILE A 70 -10.23 8.94 -16.16
CA ILE A 70 -9.38 10.02 -15.62
C ILE A 70 -9.19 9.92 -14.11
N PRO A 71 -10.22 9.66 -13.28
CA PRO A 71 -10.03 9.50 -11.85
C PRO A 71 -9.02 8.45 -11.41
N TRP A 72 -8.99 7.30 -12.08
CA TRP A 72 -7.99 6.28 -11.83
C TRP A 72 -6.62 6.80 -12.23
N GLN A 73 -6.48 7.41 -13.40
CA GLN A 73 -5.19 7.92 -13.84
C GLN A 73 -4.65 9.03 -12.92
N TYR A 74 -5.51 9.94 -12.47
CA TYR A 74 -5.13 11.10 -11.66
C TYR A 74 -5.20 10.73 -10.19
N ARG A 75 -4.21 9.92 -9.79
CA ARG A 75 -4.12 9.33 -8.45
C ARG A 75 -2.77 9.60 -7.80
N ASP A 76 -2.77 9.67 -6.48
CA ASP A 76 -1.56 9.85 -5.68
C ASP A 76 -1.62 9.03 -4.39
N MET A 77 -0.51 8.97 -3.68
CA MET A 77 -0.33 8.19 -2.47
C MET A 77 0.58 8.87 -1.45
N VAL A 78 0.36 8.56 -0.17
CA VAL A 78 1.24 9.00 0.91
C VAL A 78 1.56 7.86 1.85
N ARG A 79 2.81 7.83 2.32
CA ARG A 79 3.24 6.95 3.40
C ARG A 79 3.06 7.61 4.75
N VAL A 80 2.53 6.86 5.71
CA VAL A 80 2.47 7.25 7.12
C VAL A 80 2.90 6.08 8.00
N ASP A 81 3.93 6.29 8.80
CA ASP A 81 4.32 5.35 9.86
C ASP A 81 3.55 5.71 11.13
N ILE A 82 2.89 4.70 11.71
CA ILE A 82 2.19 4.79 12.99
C ILE A 82 3.05 4.04 14.01
N THR A 83 3.53 4.77 15.01
CA THR A 83 4.32 4.26 16.13
C THR A 83 3.64 4.61 17.44
N ASP A 84 3.98 3.88 18.50
CA ASP A 84 3.57 4.19 19.88
C ASP A 84 2.05 4.29 20.10
N SER A 85 1.25 3.61 19.27
CA SER A 85 -0.20 3.48 19.47
C SER A 85 -0.51 2.70 20.75
N ASP A 86 -1.51 3.17 21.51
CA ASP A 86 -2.09 2.48 22.67
C ASP A 86 -2.54 1.04 22.35
N ILE A 87 -2.83 0.78 21.07
CA ILE A 87 -3.06 -0.55 20.52
C ILE A 87 -1.81 -0.94 19.71
N PRO A 88 -0.89 -1.76 20.26
CA PRO A 88 0.39 -2.05 19.61
C PRO A 88 0.26 -2.70 18.22
N ARG A 89 -0.84 -3.41 17.95
CA ARG A 89 -1.11 -4.05 16.66
C ARG A 89 -1.43 -3.06 15.53
N LEU A 90 -1.78 -1.81 15.87
CA LEU A 90 -1.95 -0.71 14.93
C LEU A 90 -0.63 -0.05 14.55
N ASN A 91 0.47 -0.34 15.24
CA ASN A 91 1.77 0.13 14.80
C ASN A 91 2.15 -0.51 13.45
N GLY A 92 2.72 0.29 12.57
CA GLY A 92 3.13 -0.16 11.24
C GLY A 92 3.21 0.95 10.21
N CYS A 93 3.55 0.56 8.98
CA CYS A 93 3.59 1.45 7.82
C CYS A 93 2.24 1.37 7.10
N TYR A 94 1.60 2.51 6.92
CA TYR A 94 0.34 2.65 6.20
C TYR A 94 0.54 3.49 4.95
N TRP A 95 -0.24 3.18 3.93
CA TRP A 95 -0.29 3.95 2.70
C TRP A 95 -1.72 4.43 2.47
N GLY A 96 -1.87 5.74 2.25
CA GLY A 96 -3.09 6.35 1.77
C GLY A 96 -3.04 6.49 0.26
N PHE A 97 -4.18 6.31 -0.40
CA PHE A 97 -4.38 6.41 -1.85
C PHE A 97 -5.57 7.31 -2.11
N LYS A 98 -5.41 8.23 -3.07
CA LYS A 98 -6.46 9.18 -3.47
C LYS A 98 -6.53 9.35 -4.99
N SER A 99 -7.66 9.85 -5.45
CA SER A 99 -7.75 10.58 -6.71
C SER A 99 -7.75 12.09 -6.46
N PHE A 100 -7.29 12.87 -7.44
CA PHE A 100 -7.37 14.32 -7.46
C PHE A 100 -8.10 14.86 -8.71
N ALA A 101 -8.89 14.01 -9.38
CA ALA A 101 -9.71 14.38 -10.54
C ALA A 101 -10.93 15.23 -10.13
N LEU A 102 -10.72 16.52 -9.84
CA LEU A 102 -11.73 17.47 -9.34
C LEU A 102 -12.96 17.62 -10.25
N HIS A 103 -12.80 17.38 -11.56
CA HIS A 103 -13.88 17.51 -12.53
C HIS A 103 -14.74 16.24 -12.67
N ASP A 104 -14.27 15.12 -12.16
CA ASP A 104 -14.86 13.79 -12.39
C ASP A 104 -15.40 13.15 -11.11
N LEU A 105 -14.82 13.49 -9.95
CA LEU A 105 -15.20 12.96 -8.65
C LEU A 105 -15.57 14.07 -7.66
N PRO A 106 -16.53 13.83 -6.74
CA PRO A 106 -16.87 14.80 -5.70
C PRO A 106 -15.71 14.98 -4.71
N LEU A 107 -15.56 16.15 -4.14
CA LEU A 107 -14.62 16.36 -3.03
C LEU A 107 -15.01 15.49 -1.83
N ASN A 108 -14.01 14.86 -1.21
CA ASN A 108 -14.23 14.02 -0.05
C ASN A 108 -14.60 14.87 1.18
N LYS A 109 -15.80 14.65 1.74
CA LYS A 109 -16.33 15.46 2.85
C LYS A 109 -15.62 15.27 4.20
N HIS A 110 -14.72 14.30 4.33
CA HIS A 110 -13.93 14.11 5.55
C HIS A 110 -12.72 15.05 5.63
N VAL A 111 -12.36 15.72 4.53
CA VAL A 111 -11.25 16.69 4.45
C VAL A 111 -11.70 17.98 3.78
N ALA A 112 -10.94 19.06 4.01
CA ALA A 112 -11.28 20.36 3.44
C ALA A 112 -10.91 20.49 1.95
N HIS A 113 -9.88 19.77 1.49
CA HIS A 113 -9.37 19.85 0.12
C HIS A 113 -8.54 18.61 -0.24
N GLY A 114 -8.07 18.55 -1.48
CA GLY A 114 -6.98 17.68 -1.90
C GLY A 114 -7.34 16.23 -2.21
N ILE A 115 -8.55 15.77 -1.88
CA ILE A 115 -9.04 14.41 -2.16
C ILE A 115 -10.35 14.47 -2.92
N CYS A 116 -10.39 13.85 -4.09
CA CYS A 116 -11.58 13.65 -4.90
C CYS A 116 -11.98 12.16 -4.85
N GLY A 117 -13.25 11.90 -4.58
CA GLY A 117 -13.81 10.57 -4.39
C GLY A 117 -13.37 9.90 -3.09
N ASP A 118 -13.51 8.59 -3.08
CA ASP A 118 -13.21 7.78 -1.90
C ASP A 118 -11.69 7.71 -1.68
N ALA A 119 -11.23 7.80 -0.44
CA ALA A 119 -9.83 7.50 -0.12
C ALA A 119 -9.69 6.05 0.32
N CYS A 120 -8.52 5.47 0.06
CA CYS A 120 -8.20 4.10 0.48
C CYS A 120 -6.94 4.12 1.33
N ILE A 121 -6.98 3.44 2.47
CA ILE A 121 -5.85 3.27 3.38
C ILE A 121 -5.57 1.79 3.52
N VAL A 122 -4.31 1.39 3.39
CA VAL A 122 -3.86 0.01 3.55
C VAL A 122 -2.66 -0.07 4.50
N LYS A 123 -2.46 -1.25 5.08
CA LYS A 123 -1.31 -1.53 5.94
C LYS A 123 -0.29 -2.37 5.18
N MET A 124 1.00 -2.15 5.44
CA MET A 124 2.09 -2.97 4.91
C MET A 124 2.44 -4.10 5.88
N ALA A 125 2.77 -5.27 5.33
CA ALA A 125 3.25 -6.40 6.12
C ALA A 125 4.50 -6.02 6.94
N PRO A 126 4.51 -6.31 8.26
CA PRO A 126 5.67 -6.06 9.10
C PRO A 126 6.83 -6.95 8.63
N HIS A 127 8.01 -6.35 8.54
CA HIS A 127 9.17 -6.87 7.85
C HIS A 127 9.01 -6.82 6.33
N ARG A 128 9.54 -5.73 5.76
CA ARG A 128 10.27 -5.72 4.48
C ARG A 128 10.38 -4.32 3.89
N TYR A 129 10.11 -3.17 4.49
CA TYR A 129 10.06 -1.94 3.66
C TYR A 129 10.93 -0.76 4.12
N GLY A 130 11.75 -0.24 3.21
CA GLY A 130 12.42 1.07 3.35
C GLY A 130 11.50 2.21 2.97
N GLU A 131 11.94 3.48 3.08
CA GLU A 131 11.12 4.68 2.90
C GLU A 131 10.22 4.65 1.65
N ARG A 132 10.72 4.10 0.55
CA ARG A 132 10.02 4.01 -0.75
C ARG A 132 9.20 2.74 -1.00
N GLY A 133 8.94 1.94 0.02
CA GLY A 133 8.22 0.67 -0.15
C GLY A 133 9.07 -0.45 -0.76
N HIS A 134 10.40 -0.32 -0.76
CA HIS A 134 11.32 -1.35 -1.28
C HIS A 134 11.61 -2.42 -0.25
N ARG A 135 11.73 -3.67 -0.70
CA ARG A 135 12.10 -4.78 0.19
C ARG A 135 13.41 -4.52 0.96
N ILE A 136 13.41 -4.46 2.29
CA ILE A 136 14.59 -4.54 3.17
C ILE A 136 14.76 -6.00 3.60
N ILE A 137 15.93 -6.54 3.30
CA ILE A 137 16.38 -7.84 3.77
C ILE A 137 17.38 -7.62 4.90
N ARG A 138 17.16 -8.30 6.03
CA ARG A 138 18.13 -8.33 7.13
C ARG A 138 19.00 -9.58 7.00
N LEU A 139 20.27 -9.38 6.67
CA LEU A 139 21.27 -10.45 6.55
C LEU A 139 22.38 -10.19 7.56
N GLN A 140 22.60 -11.14 8.48
CA GLN A 140 23.65 -11.07 9.50
C GLN A 140 23.63 -9.75 10.30
N GLY A 141 22.44 -9.27 10.67
CA GLY A 141 22.26 -8.04 11.46
C GLY A 141 22.40 -6.73 10.67
N ARG A 142 22.70 -6.78 9.37
CA ARG A 142 22.74 -5.62 8.48
C ARG A 142 21.51 -5.59 7.58
N GLU A 143 21.03 -4.39 7.30
CA GLU A 143 19.87 -4.15 6.43
C GLU A 143 20.34 -3.80 5.02
N PHE A 144 19.75 -4.48 4.04
CA PHE A 144 20.01 -4.25 2.62
C PHE A 144 18.70 -3.98 1.91
N THR A 145 18.64 -2.88 1.16
CA THR A 145 17.56 -2.63 0.22
C THR A 145 17.75 -3.53 -1.00
N ASP A 146 16.77 -4.38 -1.26
CA ASP A 146 16.78 -5.35 -2.35
C ASP A 146 16.32 -4.69 -3.66
N TYR A 147 17.23 -3.95 -4.30
CA TYR A 147 16.98 -3.26 -5.59
C TYR A 147 16.89 -4.21 -6.81
N ARG A 148 17.34 -5.47 -6.65
CA ARG A 148 17.52 -6.41 -7.77
C ARG A 148 16.44 -7.48 -7.86
N ASN A 149 15.59 -7.57 -6.86
CA ASN A 149 14.51 -8.53 -6.87
C ASN A 149 13.29 -7.91 -7.52
N GLU A 150 12.80 -8.54 -8.58
CA GLU A 150 11.49 -8.21 -9.14
C GLU A 150 10.44 -8.25 -8.01
N LEU A 151 10.50 -9.25 -7.11
CA LEU A 151 9.63 -9.37 -5.92
C LEU A 151 9.80 -8.25 -4.88
N GLY A 152 10.90 -7.50 -4.92
CA GLY A 152 11.13 -6.33 -4.07
C GLY A 152 10.32 -5.09 -4.49
N ARG A 153 9.70 -5.15 -5.67
CA ARG A 153 8.82 -4.12 -6.27
C ARG A 153 7.32 -4.38 -6.02
N TYR A 154 7.00 -5.47 -5.33
CA TYR A 154 5.63 -5.87 -5.00
C TYR A 154 5.33 -5.40 -3.58
N MET A 155 4.27 -4.60 -3.43
CA MET A 155 3.71 -4.30 -2.12
C MET A 155 3.14 -5.60 -1.53
N VAL A 156 3.66 -6.03 -0.38
CA VAL A 156 2.97 -7.03 0.45
C VAL A 156 2.19 -6.26 1.50
N TYR A 157 0.88 -6.30 1.35
CA TYR A 157 -0.05 -5.72 2.28
C TYR A 157 -0.29 -6.65 3.47
N ASP A 158 -0.58 -6.03 4.61
CA ASP A 158 -1.24 -6.67 5.76
C ASP A 158 -2.70 -6.21 5.76
N ASP A 159 -3.54 -6.95 6.46
CA ASP A 159 -4.92 -6.54 6.64
C ASP A 159 -4.99 -5.33 7.59
N VAL A 160 -5.76 -4.31 7.18
CA VAL A 160 -6.12 -3.22 8.08
C VAL A 160 -7.05 -3.76 9.17
N LEU A 161 -6.63 -3.58 10.42
CA LEU A 161 -7.36 -4.07 11.57
C LEU A 161 -8.59 -3.21 11.90
N PRO A 162 -9.75 -3.78 12.27
CA PRO A 162 -10.97 -3.03 12.60
C PRO A 162 -10.79 -1.96 13.68
N GLU A 163 -9.89 -2.19 14.62
CA GLU A 163 -9.57 -1.29 15.74
C GLU A 163 -9.20 0.12 15.25
N ILE A 164 -8.65 0.26 14.03
CA ILE A 164 -8.30 1.56 13.45
C ILE A 164 -9.49 2.52 13.39
N LEU A 165 -10.71 2.00 13.19
CA LEU A 165 -11.93 2.80 13.08
C LEU A 165 -12.23 3.56 14.38
N GLY A 166 -11.89 2.97 15.53
CA GLY A 166 -12.15 3.52 16.86
C GLY A 166 -11.07 4.45 17.40
N THR A 167 -9.87 4.43 16.83
CA THR A 167 -8.73 5.21 17.36
C THR A 167 -8.56 6.58 16.73
N GLY A 168 -9.20 6.86 15.60
CA GLY A 168 -9.03 8.12 14.87
C GLY A 168 -7.72 8.24 14.09
N VAL A 169 -6.82 7.26 14.21
CA VAL A 169 -5.53 7.17 13.50
C VAL A 169 -5.68 7.33 11.98
N TRP A 170 -6.76 6.81 11.39
CA TRP A 170 -7.04 6.98 9.97
C TRP A 170 -7.18 8.45 9.55
N ARG A 171 -7.58 9.35 10.45
CA ARG A 171 -7.69 10.79 10.17
C ARG A 171 -6.32 11.44 9.97
N GLU A 172 -5.29 10.96 10.65
CA GLU A 172 -3.91 11.44 10.46
C GLU A 172 -3.38 11.05 9.08
N VAL A 173 -3.64 9.79 8.68
CA VAL A 173 -3.28 9.31 7.34
C VAL A 173 -4.02 10.11 6.28
N LEU A 174 -5.33 10.32 6.48
CA LEU A 174 -6.16 11.08 5.56
C LEU A 174 -5.75 12.56 5.47
N GLY A 175 -5.37 13.18 6.59
CA GLY A 175 -4.88 14.55 6.64
C GLY A 175 -3.60 14.73 5.82
N LYS A 176 -2.61 13.85 6.03
CA LYS A 176 -1.37 13.86 5.22
C LYS A 176 -1.65 13.58 3.75
N LEU A 177 -2.61 12.71 3.45
CA LEU A 177 -3.01 12.39 2.08
C LEU A 177 -3.67 13.60 1.39
N ALA A 178 -4.35 14.47 2.12
CA ALA A 178 -4.95 15.69 1.58
C ALA A 178 -3.92 16.78 1.20
N GLU A 179 -2.73 16.74 1.80
CA GLU A 179 -1.66 17.74 1.59
C GLU A 179 -0.78 17.49 0.38
N VAL A 180 -0.70 16.23 -0.10
CA VAL A 180 0.15 15.83 -1.23
C VAL A 180 -0.43 16.17 -2.59
#